data_AF-A0A106VHF5-F1
#
_entry.id   AF-A0A106VHF5-F1
#
_cell.length_a   1.000
_cell.length_b   1.000
_cell.length_c   1.000
_cell.angle_alpha   90.00
_cell.angle_beta   90.00
_cell.angle_gamma   90.00
#
_symmetry.space_group_name_H-M   'P 1'
#
loop_
_entity.id
_entity.type
_entity.pdbx_description
1 polymer ?
#
loop_
_entity_poly.entity_id
_entity_poly.type
_entity_poly.pdbx_seq_one_letter_code
_entity_poly.pdbx_strand_id
1 'polypeptide(L)' 'MSEILTEVERGAIRAVARGDKTNLAAAREAFDRAVPRHGVDSCVELQFMAEVLAPVPDLMLRSQYRAAVLKQS' A
#
# COMPACT_ATOMS: atom_id res chain seq x y z
N MET A 1 -18.57 -9.56 -12.94
CA MET A 1 -17.73 -9.18 -11.78
C MET A 1 -16.91 -7.99 -12.23
N SER A 2 -17.19 -6.80 -11.72
CA SER A 2 -16.34 -5.64 -11.99
C SER A 2 -15.02 -5.84 -11.25
N GLU A 3 -13.89 -5.75 -11.95
CA GLU A 3 -12.58 -5.81 -11.32
C GLU A 3 -12.42 -4.63 -10.36
N ILE A 4 -11.95 -4.89 -9.14
CA ILE A 4 -11.70 -3.86 -8.11
C ILE A 4 -10.69 -2.83 -8.65
N LEU A 5 -9.65 -3.33 -9.32
CA LEU A 5 -8.61 -2.58 -10.01
C LEU A 5 -8.49 -3.08 -11.45
N THR A 6 -8.41 -2.16 -12.38
CA THR A 6 -8.01 -2.43 -13.76
C THR A 6 -6.54 -2.84 -13.83
N GLU A 7 -6.13 -3.47 -14.94
CA GLU A 7 -4.72 -3.86 -15.14
C GLU A 7 -3.75 -2.67 -15.13
N VAL A 8 -4.18 -1.50 -15.62
CA VAL A 8 -3.36 -0.27 -15.60
C VAL A 8 -3.12 0.19 -14.16
N GLU A 9 -4.18 0.23 -13.35
CA GLU A 9 -4.09 0.63 -11.93
C GLU A 9 -3.26 -0.35 -11.12
N ARG A 10 -3.45 -1.64 -11.37
CA ARG A 10 -2.66 -2.71 -10.75
C ARG A 10 -1.18 -2.58 -11.14
N GLY A 11 -0.90 -2.25 -12.40
CA GLY A 11 0.44 -1.96 -12.90
C GLY A 11 1.10 -0.79 -12.18
N ALA A 12 0.38 0.32 -12.03
CA ALA A 12 0.88 1.50 -11.32
C ALA A 12 1.20 1.20 -9.84
N ILE A 13 0.31 0.50 -9.12
CA ILE A 13 0.55 0.13 -7.72
C ILE A 13 1.75 -0.81 -7.59
N ARG A 14 1.89 -1.79 -8.50
CA ARG A 14 3.05 -2.69 -8.52
C ARG A 14 4.36 -1.99 -8.87
N ALA A 15 4.33 -0.95 -9.71
CA ALA A 15 5.51 -0.12 -9.98
C ALA A 15 5.96 0.61 -8.70
N VAL A 16 5.02 1.18 -7.94
CA VAL A 16 5.30 1.79 -6.62
C VAL A 16 5.88 0.76 -5.65
N ALA A 17 5.33 -0.46 -5.61
CA ALA A 17 5.86 -1.56 -4.77
C ALA A 17 7.30 -1.95 -5.15
N ARG A 18 7.69 -1.77 -6.41
CA ARG A 18 9.07 -1.97 -6.89
C ARG A 18 9.99 -0.76 -6.66
N GLY A 19 9.47 0.31 -6.05
CA GLY A 19 10.21 1.52 -5.72
C GLY A 19 10.13 2.64 -6.77
N ASP A 20 9.37 2.44 -7.85
CA ASP A 20 9.15 3.48 -8.86
C ASP A 20 8.09 4.48 -8.38
N LYS A 21 8.58 5.58 -7.80
CA LYS A 21 7.75 6.66 -7.27
C LYS A 21 7.09 7.52 -8.36
N THR A 22 7.48 7.38 -9.63
CA THR A 22 6.83 8.12 -10.72
C THR A 22 5.36 7.72 -10.89
N ASN A 23 5.04 6.48 -10.51
CA ASN A 23 3.70 5.92 -10.55
C ASN A 23 2.86 6.20 -9.29
N LEU A 24 3.38 6.93 -8.30
CA LEU A 24 2.70 7.15 -7.02
C LEU A 24 1.38 7.91 -7.16
N ALA A 25 1.32 8.90 -8.05
CA ALA A 25 0.09 9.67 -8.30
C ALA A 25 -1.01 8.76 -8.89
N ALA A 26 -0.70 7.99 -9.92
CA ALA A 26 -1.64 7.06 -10.55
C ALA A 26 -2.08 5.94 -9.56
N ALA A 27 -1.15 5.42 -8.76
CA ALA A 27 -1.46 4.43 -7.73
C ALA A 27 -2.36 5.01 -6.63
N ARG A 28 -2.16 6.27 -6.25
CA ARG A 28 -3.01 6.98 -5.28
C ARG A 28 -4.42 7.20 -5.83
N GLU A 29 -4.56 7.64 -7.06
CA GLU A 29 -5.87 7.82 -7.73
C GLU A 29 -6.65 6.49 -7.78
N ALA A 30 -5.96 5.39 -8.13
CA ALA A 30 -6.55 4.06 -8.12
C ALA A 30 -7.06 3.66 -6.73
N PHE A 31 -6.26 3.91 -5.68
CA PHE A 31 -6.62 3.64 -4.30
C PHE A 31 -7.83 4.47 -3.85
N ASP A 32 -7.80 5.79 -4.05
CA ASP A 32 -8.88 6.69 -3.66
C ASP A 32 -10.20 6.38 -4.41
N ARG A 33 -10.12 5.84 -5.64
CA ARG A 33 -11.29 5.38 -6.42
C ARG A 33 -11.87 4.06 -5.88
N ALA A 34 -11.02 3.10 -5.55
CA ALA A 34 -11.44 1.72 -5.27
C ALA A 34 -11.84 1.50 -3.80
N VAL A 35 -11.14 2.12 -2.85
CA VAL A 35 -11.36 1.91 -1.40
C VAL A 35 -12.78 2.25 -0.95
N PRO A 36 -13.41 3.38 -1.34
CA PRO A 36 -14.77 3.68 -0.88
C PRO A 36 -15.84 2.70 -1.38
N ARG A 37 -15.56 1.95 -2.45
CA ARG A 37 -16.51 1.03 -3.07
C ARG A 37 -16.35 -0.41 -2.59
N HIS A 38 -15.11 -0.82 -2.33
CA HIS A 38 -14.78 -2.22 -2.06
C HIS A 38 -14.26 -2.41 -0.62
N GLY A 39 -13.53 -1.44 -0.09
CA GLY A 39 -12.77 -1.54 1.15
C GLY A 39 -11.27 -1.74 0.89
N VAL A 40 -10.45 -1.48 1.91
CA VAL A 40 -8.99 -1.66 1.84
C VAL A 40 -8.63 -3.15 1.74
N ASP A 41 -9.38 -4.02 2.42
CA ASP A 41 -9.10 -5.45 2.50
C ASP A 41 -9.58 -6.26 1.28
N SER A 42 -10.10 -5.59 0.25
CA SER A 42 -10.63 -6.27 -0.94
C SER A 42 -9.54 -6.85 -1.85
N CYS A 43 -8.33 -6.29 -1.84
CA CYS A 43 -7.17 -6.89 -2.50
C CYS A 43 -5.84 -6.39 -1.92
N VAL A 44 -4.78 -7.16 -2.19
CA VAL A 44 -3.42 -6.93 -1.65
C VAL A 44 -2.83 -5.59 -2.12
N GLU A 45 -3.14 -5.16 -3.34
CA GLU A 45 -2.68 -3.87 -3.86
C GLU A 45 -3.27 -2.68 -3.08
N LEU A 46 -4.52 -2.77 -2.62
CA LEU A 46 -5.12 -1.71 -1.79
C LEU A 46 -4.55 -1.72 -0.37
N GLN A 47 -4.34 -2.89 0.23
CA GLN A 47 -3.65 -2.99 1.53
C GLN A 47 -2.25 -2.36 1.49
N PHE A 48 -1.46 -2.67 0.45
CA PHE A 48 -0.16 -2.06 0.24
C PHE A 48 -0.25 -0.53 0.15
N MET A 49 -1.17 0.00 -0.65
CA MET A 49 -1.33 1.45 -0.77
C MET A 49 -1.80 2.09 0.55
N ALA A 50 -2.65 1.42 1.34
CA ALA A 50 -3.03 1.92 2.66
C ALA A 50 -1.81 2.09 3.59
N GLU A 51 -0.86 1.16 3.54
CA GLU A 51 0.42 1.27 4.28
C GLU A 51 1.31 2.39 3.72
N VAL A 52 1.45 2.48 2.40
CA VAL A 52 2.26 3.53 1.73
C VAL A 52 1.74 4.93 2.03
N LEU A 53 0.42 5.07 2.12
CA LEU A 53 -0.28 6.34 2.30
C LEU A 53 -0.56 6.67 3.77
N ALA A 54 -0.21 5.79 4.70
CA ALA A 54 -0.37 6.03 6.12
C ALA A 54 0.41 7.30 6.52
N PRO A 55 -0.23 8.28 7.19
CA PRO A 55 0.32 9.62 7.42
C PRO A 55 1.54 9.64 8.36
N VAL A 56 1.78 8.56 9.11
CA VAL A 56 2.95 8.40 9.97
C VAL A 56 3.42 6.96 9.85
N PRO A 57 4.71 6.69 9.53
CA PRO A 57 5.25 5.36 9.74
C PRO A 57 5.19 5.10 11.24
N ASP A 58 4.33 4.18 11.66
CA ASP A 58 4.09 3.90 13.08
C ASP A 58 5.44 3.67 13.79
N LEU A 59 5.85 4.70 14.54
CA LEU A 59 7.14 4.73 15.22
C LEU A 59 7.16 3.71 16.36
N MET A 60 5.98 3.33 16.87
CA MET A 60 5.81 2.29 17.86
C MET A 60 6.01 0.92 17.21
N LEU A 61 5.43 0.68 16.04
CA LEU A 61 5.63 -0.54 15.27
C LEU A 61 7.10 -0.70 14.83
N ARG A 62 7.74 0.39 14.39
CA ARG A 62 9.18 0.41 14.08
C ARG A 62 10.06 0.19 15.30
N SER A 63 9.67 0.72 16.47
CA SER A 63 10.38 0.49 17.74
C SER A 63 10.26 -0.96 18.20
N GLN A 64 9.06 -1.54 18.13
CA GLN A 64 8.81 -2.95 18.47
C GLN A 64 9.55 -3.90 17.53
N TYR A 65 9.53 -3.63 16.21
CA TYR A 65 10.28 -4.41 15.23
C TYR A 65 11.79 -4.36 15.50
N ARG A 66 12.35 -3.16 15.78
CA ARG A 66 13.77 -3.02 16.16
C ARG A 66 14.11 -3.78 17.45
N ALA A 67 13.27 -3.70 18.47
CA ALA A 67 13.49 -4.41 19.74
C ALA A 67 13.44 -5.94 19.56
N ALA A 68 12.56 -6.44 18.70
CA ALA A 68 12.47 -7.86 18.39
C ALA A 68 13.70 -8.37 17.63
N VAL A 69 14.19 -7.62 16.63
CA VAL A 69 15.40 -7.97 15.87
C VAL A 69 16.66 -7.92 16.75
N LEU A 70 16.80 -6.90 17.60
CA LEU A 70 17.97 -6.77 18.48
C LEU A 70 17.99 -7.76 19.65
N LYS A 71 16.84 -8.29 20.08
CA LYS A 71 16.77 -9.38 21.08
C LYS A 71 17.19 -10.74 20.53
N GLN A 72 17.27 -10.91 19.21
CA GLN A 72 17.74 -12.13 18.56
C GLN A 72 19.26 -12.15 18.33
N SER A 73 19.99 -11.15 18.85
CA SER A 73 21.46 -11.04 18.82
C SER A 73 22.09 -11.46 20.15
#